data_AF-A0A1Q7PMU7-F1
#
_entry.id   AF-A0A1Q7PMU7-F1
#
_cell.length_a   1.000
_cell.length_b   1.000
_cell.length_c   1.000
_cell.angle_alpha   90.00
_cell.angle_beta   90.00
_cell.angle_gamma   90.00
#
_symmetry.space_group_name_H-M   'P 1'
#
loop_
_entity.id
_entity.type
_entity.pdbx_description
1 polymer ?
#
loop_
_entity_poly.entity_id
_entity_poly.type
_entity_poly.pdbx_seq_one_letter_code
_entity_poly.pdbx_strand_id
1 'polypeptide(L)'
;MWRPADATLSKPRRKRRKHVPPSRLRYEAENPVVSFRVSKDVKERLMRERSSSSRSLEAILVRGLDSERLEKETYRRGDRDGFLRAFGRLAVPCYVCNKPVVVNVAEPEIKKLILGNLIGRFRHRGCQEQTGRWA
;
A
#
# COMPACT_ATOMS: atom_id res chain seq x y z
N MET A 1 -8.93 -46.36 -35.72
CA MET A 1 -9.02 -45.77 -37.07
C MET A 1 -9.03 -44.25 -36.90
N TRP A 2 -7.88 -43.60 -37.02
CA TRP A 2 -7.70 -42.15 -36.83
C TRP A 2 -7.76 -41.47 -38.21
N ARG A 3 -8.57 -40.40 -38.37
CA ARG A 3 -8.54 -39.56 -39.57
C ARG A 3 -7.48 -38.48 -39.39
N PRO A 4 -6.53 -38.29 -40.33
CA PRO A 4 -5.68 -37.12 -40.31
C PRO A 4 -6.53 -35.91 -40.71
N ALA A 5 -6.64 -34.95 -39.81
CA ALA A 5 -7.23 -33.67 -40.13
C ALA A 5 -6.20 -32.85 -40.91
N ASP A 6 -6.26 -32.91 -42.23
CA ASP A 6 -5.72 -31.88 -43.12
C ASP A 6 -6.54 -30.59 -42.93
N ALA A 7 -6.41 -29.98 -41.75
CA ALA A 7 -6.97 -28.69 -41.46
C ALA A 7 -5.99 -27.65 -42.00
N THR A 8 -6.10 -27.31 -43.28
CA THR A 8 -5.53 -26.08 -43.82
C THR A 8 -6.09 -24.92 -42.98
N LEU A 9 -5.29 -24.43 -42.03
CA LEU A 9 -5.60 -23.25 -41.22
C LEU A 9 -5.78 -22.07 -42.17
N SER A 10 -7.03 -21.81 -42.57
CA SER A 10 -7.35 -20.65 -43.39
C SER A 10 -7.01 -19.41 -42.58
N LYS A 11 -6.13 -18.56 -43.14
CA LYS A 11 -5.68 -17.32 -42.50
C LYS A 11 -6.93 -16.48 -42.15
N PRO A 12 -7.17 -16.12 -40.87
CA PRO A 12 -8.41 -15.43 -40.52
C PRO A 12 -8.50 -14.11 -41.28
N ARG A 13 -9.61 -13.91 -42.00
CA ARG A 13 -9.88 -12.67 -42.72
C ARG A 13 -9.81 -11.49 -41.75
N ARG A 14 -8.83 -10.59 -41.93
CA ARG A 14 -8.72 -9.36 -41.15
C ARG A 14 -9.97 -8.51 -41.40
N LYS A 15 -10.85 -8.41 -40.40
CA LYS A 15 -12.00 -7.51 -40.44
C LYS A 15 -11.48 -6.08 -40.60
N ARG A 16 -11.95 -5.36 -41.62
CA ARG A 16 -11.66 -3.93 -41.78
C ARG A 16 -12.20 -3.20 -40.55
N ARG A 17 -11.37 -2.33 -39.95
CA ARG A 17 -11.81 -1.49 -38.85
C ARG A 17 -12.91 -0.56 -39.39
N LYS A 18 -14.06 -0.55 -38.71
CA LYS A 18 -15.15 0.37 -39.06
C LYS A 18 -14.68 1.80 -38.77
N HIS A 19 -15.06 2.73 -39.64
CA HIS A 19 -14.84 4.15 -39.39
C HIS A 19 -15.56 4.56 -38.09
N VAL A 20 -14.84 5.26 -37.21
CA VAL A 20 -15.38 5.81 -35.95
C VAL A 20 -15.45 7.32 -36.12
N PRO A 21 -16.63 7.95 -35.96
CA PRO A 21 -16.75 9.39 -36.14
C PRO A 21 -15.94 10.15 -35.07
N PRO A 22 -15.35 11.31 -35.39
CA PRO A 22 -14.54 12.09 -34.45
C PRO A 22 -15.30 12.54 -33.20
N SER A 23 -16.62 12.72 -33.28
CA SER A 23 -17.48 13.03 -32.13
C SER A 23 -17.46 11.90 -31.10
N ARG A 24 -17.49 10.64 -31.55
CA ARG A 24 -17.46 9.47 -30.68
C ARG A 24 -16.12 9.33 -29.96
N LEU A 25 -15.02 9.61 -30.66
CA LEU A 25 -13.68 9.59 -30.05
C LEU A 25 -13.54 10.63 -28.94
N ARG A 26 -14.05 11.85 -29.16
CA ARG A 26 -14.06 12.91 -28.13
C ARG A 26 -14.90 12.50 -26.92
N TYR A 27 -16.10 11.96 -27.14
CA TYR A 27 -16.98 11.52 -26.06
C TYR A 27 -16.37 10.37 -25.23
N GLU A 28 -15.79 9.36 -25.88
CA GLU A 28 -15.17 8.21 -25.20
C GLU A 28 -13.89 8.60 -24.43
N ALA A 29 -13.18 9.67 -24.86
CA ALA A 29 -12.04 10.21 -24.13
C ALA A 29 -12.45 10.89 -22.81
N GLU A 30 -13.56 11.63 -22.82
CA GLU A 30 -14.12 12.28 -21.64
C GLU A 30 -14.89 11.31 -20.73
N ASN A 31 -15.44 10.23 -21.31
CA ASN A 31 -16.29 9.26 -20.62
C ASN A 31 -15.75 7.83 -20.80
N PRO A 32 -14.61 7.49 -20.17
CA PRO A 32 -14.03 6.18 -20.28
C PRO A 32 -14.94 5.11 -19.66
N VAL A 33 -15.22 4.04 -20.40
CA VAL A 33 -16.04 2.92 -19.93
C VAL A 33 -15.17 1.87 -19.26
N VAL A 34 -15.37 1.66 -17.97
CA VAL A 34 -14.76 0.54 -17.23
C VAL A 34 -15.79 -0.60 -17.13
N SER A 35 -15.40 -1.79 -17.58
CA SER A 35 -16.23 -2.99 -17.45
C SER A 35 -15.39 -4.17 -16.98
N PHE A 36 -15.96 -4.97 -16.08
CA PHE A 36 -15.31 -6.15 -15.51
C PHE A 36 -16.32 -7.28 -15.36
N ARG A 37 -15.82 -8.51 -15.43
CA ARG A 37 -16.64 -9.71 -15.22
C ARG A 37 -16.64 -10.03 -13.74
N VAL A 38 -17.83 -10.29 -13.20
CA VAL A 38 -18.02 -10.72 -11.81
C VAL A 38 -18.78 -12.04 -11.78
N SER A 39 -18.65 -12.77 -10.69
CA SER A 39 -19.51 -13.93 -10.44
C SER A 39 -20.96 -13.49 -10.26
N LYS A 40 -21.88 -14.44 -10.44
CA LYS A 40 -23.32 -14.22 -10.26
C LYS A 40 -23.61 -13.68 -8.85
N ASP A 41 -23.00 -14.27 -7.83
CA ASP A 41 -23.21 -13.91 -6.43
C ASP A 41 -22.82 -12.45 -6.13
N VAL A 42 -21.69 -12.00 -6.68
CA VAL A 42 -21.23 -10.61 -6.52
C VAL A 42 -22.20 -9.65 -7.20
N LYS A 43 -22.68 -9.98 -8.41
CA LYS A 43 -23.68 -9.16 -9.10
C LYS A 43 -24.98 -9.06 -8.30
N GLU A 44 -25.47 -10.17 -7.75
CA GLU A 44 -26.70 -10.19 -6.94
C GLU A 44 -26.55 -9.35 -5.67
N ARG A 45 -25.39 -9.44 -4.99
CA ARG A 45 -25.09 -8.59 -3.84
C ARG A 45 -25.12 -7.10 -4.19
N LEU A 46 -24.43 -6.69 -5.26
CA LEU A 46 -24.43 -5.30 -5.72
C LEU A 46 -25.83 -4.79 -6.07
N MET A 47 -26.65 -5.63 -6.71
CA MET A 47 -28.03 -5.25 -7.04
C MET A 47 -28.91 -5.11 -5.79
N ARG A 48 -28.72 -5.99 -4.80
CA ARG A 48 -29.44 -5.90 -3.51
C ARG A 48 -29.09 -4.60 -2.77
N GLU A 49 -27.81 -4.26 -2.70
CA GLU A 49 -27.35 -3.01 -2.07
C GLU A 49 -27.87 -1.79 -2.81
N ARG A 50 -27.90 -1.82 -4.15
CA ARG A 50 -28.49 -0.76 -4.96
C ARG A 50 -29.96 -0.55 -4.63
N SER A 51 -30.73 -1.64 -4.55
CA SER A 51 -32.16 -1.59 -4.22
C SER A 51 -32.41 -1.04 -2.80
N SER A 52 -31.54 -1.34 -1.83
CA SER A 52 -31.70 -0.84 -0.46
C SER A 52 -31.23 0.58 -0.24
N SER A 53 -30.24 1.06 -1.01
CA SER A 53 -29.54 2.33 -0.73
C SER A 53 -29.94 3.52 -1.61
N SER A 54 -30.90 3.34 -2.53
CA SER A 54 -31.35 4.34 -3.54
C SER A 54 -30.23 5.00 -4.36
N ARG A 55 -29.02 4.46 -4.32
CA ARG A 55 -27.82 4.97 -5.00
C ARG A 55 -27.61 4.33 -6.36
N SER A 56 -26.85 5.01 -7.22
CA SER A 56 -26.34 4.40 -8.44
C SER A 56 -25.29 3.34 -8.11
N LEU A 57 -25.12 2.36 -8.99
CA LEU A 57 -24.06 1.35 -8.86
C LEU A 57 -22.67 2.00 -8.84
N GLU A 58 -22.49 3.06 -9.62
CA GLU A 58 -21.27 3.87 -9.62
C GLU A 58 -20.95 4.40 -8.22
N ALA A 59 -21.91 5.05 -7.56
CA ALA A 59 -21.71 5.61 -6.21
C ALA A 59 -21.37 4.53 -5.17
N ILE A 60 -21.94 3.32 -5.32
CA ILE A 60 -21.62 2.17 -4.45
C ILE A 60 -20.17 1.72 -4.68
N LEU A 61 -19.75 1.58 -5.94
CA LEU A 61 -18.40 1.16 -6.30
C LEU A 61 -17.34 2.18 -5.87
N VAL A 62 -17.58 3.48 -6.12
CA VAL A 62 -16.68 4.57 -5.71
C VAL A 62 -16.51 4.56 -4.19
N ARG A 63 -17.60 4.45 -3.43
CA ARG A 63 -17.54 4.35 -1.98
C ARG A 63 -16.75 3.13 -1.51
N GLY A 64 -16.89 2.00 -2.19
CA GLY A 64 -16.11 0.79 -1.90
C GLY A 64 -14.60 1.03 -2.06
N LEU A 65 -14.20 1.70 -3.15
CA LEU A 65 -12.81 2.07 -3.40
C LEU A 65 -12.25 3.04 -2.35
N ASP A 66 -13.03 4.05 -1.98
CA ASP A 66 -12.65 5.00 -0.94
C ASP A 66 -12.51 4.31 0.42
N SER A 67 -13.38 3.33 0.71
CA SER A 67 -13.35 2.58 1.96
C SER A 67 -12.10 1.68 2.04
N GLU A 68 -11.75 0.98 0.95
CA GLU A 68 -10.53 0.18 0.88
C GLU A 68 -9.27 1.05 1.05
N ARG A 69 -9.27 2.24 0.43
CA ARG A 69 -8.18 3.20 0.60
C ARG A 69 -8.06 3.65 2.04
N LEU A 70 -9.18 4.05 2.67
CA LEU A 70 -9.20 4.49 4.05
C LEU A 70 -8.72 3.39 5.00
N GLU A 71 -9.17 2.15 4.80
CA GLU A 71 -8.76 1.00 5.60
C GLU A 71 -7.25 0.73 5.50
N LYS A 72 -6.68 0.81 4.30
CA LYS A 72 -5.22 0.69 4.12
C LYS A 72 -4.46 1.82 4.80
N GLU A 73 -4.96 3.06 4.72
CA GLU A 73 -4.34 4.21 5.36
C GLU A 73 -4.40 4.12 6.89
N THR A 74 -5.55 3.72 7.45
CA THR A 74 -5.72 3.54 8.90
C THR A 74 -4.91 2.37 9.42
N TYR A 75 -4.88 1.23 8.71
CA TYR A 75 -4.04 0.09 9.04
C TYR A 75 -2.56 0.48 9.08
N ARG A 76 -2.05 1.13 8.02
CA ARG A 76 -0.64 1.59 7.97
C ARG A 76 -0.30 2.57 9.10
N ARG A 77 -1.25 3.45 9.45
CA ARG A 77 -1.06 4.39 10.56
C ARG A 77 -1.01 3.62 11.88
N GLY A 78 -1.97 2.74 12.13
CA GLY A 78 -2.02 1.91 13.34
C GLY A 78 -0.80 1.01 13.50
N ASP A 79 -0.32 0.41 12.42
CA ASP A 79 0.89 -0.41 12.41
C ASP A 79 2.14 0.41 12.77
N ARG A 80 2.31 1.60 12.17
CA ARG A 80 3.41 2.51 12.54
C ARG A 80 3.32 2.98 13.98
N ASP A 81 2.14 3.36 14.43
CA ASP A 81 1.92 3.84 15.79
C ASP A 81 2.16 2.72 16.81
N GLY A 82 1.69 1.50 16.52
CA GLY A 82 1.95 0.30 17.31
C GLY A 82 3.43 -0.03 17.39
N PHE A 83 4.13 0.00 16.24
CA PHE A 83 5.58 -0.18 16.19
C PHE A 83 6.32 0.86 17.03
N LEU A 84 5.96 2.15 16.93
CA LEU A 84 6.58 3.22 17.72
C LEU A 84 6.25 3.10 19.21
N ARG A 85 5.08 2.61 19.60
CA ARG A 85 4.77 2.34 21.01
C ARG A 85 5.56 1.16 21.56
N ALA A 86 5.70 0.09 20.78
CA ALA A 86 6.40 -1.13 21.19
C ALA A 86 7.94 -0.96 21.17
N PHE A 87 8.47 -0.32 20.14
CA PHE A 87 9.92 -0.24 19.86
C PHE A 87 10.47 1.19 19.87
N GLY A 88 9.63 2.20 20.07
CA GLY A 88 10.09 3.59 20.17
C GLY A 88 10.92 3.84 21.42
N ARG A 89 10.97 2.93 22.40
CA ARG A 89 11.89 3.00 23.54
C ARG A 89 12.77 1.77 23.57
N LEU A 90 14.05 1.95 23.25
CA LEU A 90 15.04 0.89 23.31
C LEU A 90 15.98 1.16 24.50
N ALA A 91 16.16 0.16 25.36
CA ALA A 91 17.18 0.21 26.40
C ALA A 91 18.50 -0.30 25.82
N VAL A 92 19.50 0.59 25.73
CA VAL A 92 20.87 0.24 25.29
C VAL A 92 21.85 0.44 26.44
N PRO A 93 22.90 -0.39 26.57
CA PRO A 93 23.86 -0.25 27.67
C PRO A 93 24.71 1.02 27.52
N CYS A 94 24.94 1.72 28.64
CA CYS A 94 25.89 2.83 28.69
C CYS A 94 27.32 2.30 28.64
N TYR A 95 28.15 2.86 27.76
CA TYR A 95 29.54 2.42 27.61
C TYR A 95 30.42 2.62 28.86
N VAL A 96 30.09 3.60 29.72
CA VAL A 96 30.92 3.96 30.88
C VAL A 96 30.52 3.20 32.14
N CYS A 97 29.21 3.11 32.42
CA CYS A 97 28.71 2.54 33.66
C CYS A 97 27.90 1.25 33.48
N ASN A 98 27.74 0.80 32.23
CA ASN A 98 26.97 -0.39 31.83
C ASN A 98 25.48 -0.41 32.24
N LYS A 99 24.96 0.68 32.80
CA LYS A 99 23.54 0.85 33.13
C LYS A 99 22.74 1.17 31.87
N PRO A 100 21.46 0.77 31.78
CA PRO A 100 20.65 1.03 30.60
C PRO A 100 20.40 2.53 30.39
N VAL A 101 20.52 2.95 29.14
CA VAL A 101 20.09 4.26 28.61
C VAL A 101 18.83 3.99 27.80
N VAL A 102 17.73 4.65 28.16
CA VAL A 102 16.50 4.56 27.37
C VAL A 102 16.60 5.58 26.24
N VAL A 103 16.59 5.07 25.02
CA VAL A 103 16.70 5.88 23.80
C VAL A 103 15.37 5.87 23.07
N ASN A 104 14.92 7.04 22.65
CA ASN A 104 13.67 7.18 21.92
C ASN A 104 13.92 7.02 20.40
N VAL A 105 13.58 5.87 19.85
CA VAL A 105 13.80 5.52 18.44
C VAL A 105 12.75 6.17 17.51
N ALA A 106 11.74 6.83 18.09
CA ALA A 106 10.72 7.54 17.31
C ALA A 106 11.28 8.77 16.59
N GLU A 107 12.40 9.31 17.07
CA GLU A 107 13.03 10.48 16.48
C GLU A 107 13.95 10.07 15.31
N PRO A 108 13.75 10.61 14.10
CA PRO A 108 14.45 10.14 12.89
C PRO A 108 15.96 10.37 12.95
N GLU A 109 16.41 11.39 13.70
CA GLU A 109 17.83 11.64 13.96
C GLU A 109 18.44 10.54 14.83
N ILE A 110 17.72 10.10 15.85
CA ILE A 110 18.12 9.03 16.76
C ILE A 110 18.15 7.68 16.03
N LYS A 111 17.23 7.43 15.08
CA LYS A 111 17.25 6.20 14.26
C LYS A 111 18.51 6.08 13.40
N LYS A 112 18.96 7.18 12.78
CA LYS A 112 20.23 7.24 12.05
C LYS A 112 21.43 7.07 12.99
N LEU A 113 21.36 7.68 14.18
CA LEU A 113 22.37 7.49 15.21
C LEU A 113 22.41 6.03 15.69
N ILE A 114 21.30 5.35 15.93
CA ILE A 114 21.31 3.93 16.36
C ILE A 114 21.86 3.01 15.25
N LEU A 115 21.45 3.22 13.99
CA LEU A 115 21.92 2.40 12.87
C LEU A 115 23.40 2.66 12.53
N GLY A 116 23.86 3.93 12.63
CA GLY A 116 25.26 4.30 12.43
C GLY A 116 26.15 4.03 13.64
N ASN A 117 25.57 4.06 14.85
CA ASN A 117 26.23 3.87 16.15
C ASN A 117 25.81 2.57 16.84
N LEU A 118 25.44 1.51 16.11
CA LEU A 118 25.62 0.15 16.62
C LEU A 118 27.09 -0.10 17.07
N ILE A 119 28.01 0.79 16.63
CA ILE A 119 29.42 0.90 17.02
C ILE A 119 29.69 2.10 17.97
N GLY A 120 28.75 3.05 18.12
CA GLY A 120 28.95 4.28 18.89
C GLY A 120 28.45 4.14 20.34
N ARG A 121 29.28 4.63 21.24
CA ARG A 121 29.16 4.46 22.69
C ARG A 121 28.03 5.33 23.25
N PHE A 122 26.81 4.80 23.33
CA PHE A 122 25.71 5.45 24.07
C PHE A 122 26.15 5.71 25.53
N ARG A 123 25.84 6.89 26.05
CA ARG A 123 26.23 7.31 27.41
C ARG A 123 25.10 8.08 28.06
N HIS A 124 24.95 7.95 29.38
CA HIS A 124 24.18 8.92 30.15
C HIS A 124 24.82 10.30 30.03
N ARG A 125 24.02 11.36 30.11
CA ARG A 125 24.50 12.75 30.10
C ARG A 125 25.61 12.99 31.16
N GLY A 126 25.41 12.48 32.38
CA GLY A 126 26.43 12.56 33.44
C GLY A 126 27.69 11.71 33.22
N CYS A 127 27.64 10.72 32.32
CA CYS A 127 28.82 9.91 31.94
C CYS A 127 29.60 10.53 30.77
N GLN A 128 29.07 11.56 30.09
CA GLN A 128 29.82 12.28 29.05
C GLN A 128 30.92 13.18 29.66
N GLU A 129 30.63 13.79 30.81
CA GLU A 129 31.53 14.74 31.50
C GLU A 129 32.76 14.07 32.13
N GLN A 130 32.69 12.77 32.45
CA GLN A 130 33.79 12.04 33.10
C GLN A 130 34.97 11.73 32.18
N THR A 131 34.76 11.71 30.85
CA THR A 131 35.84 11.43 29.88
C THR A 131 36.73 12.64 29.54
N GLY A 132 36.40 13.84 30.03
CA GLY A 132 37.22 15.05 29.83
C GLY A 132 38.29 15.29 30.90
N ARG A 133 38.36 14.47 31.96
CA ARG A 133 39.34 14.63 33.06
C ARG A 133 40.66 13.87 32.86
N TRP A 134 40.82 13.21 31.72
CA TRP A 134 42.02 12.43 31.37
C TRP A 134 42.43 12.70 29.92
N ALA A 135 42.50 13.97 29.55
CA ALA A 135 43.18 14.44 28.34
C ALA A 135 44.43 15.22 28.76
#